data_AF-U6RCH9-F1
#
_entry.id   AF-U6RCH9-F1
#
_cell.length_a   1.000
_cell.length_b   1.000
_cell.length_c   1.000
_cell.angle_alpha   90.00
_cell.angle_beta   90.00
_cell.angle_gamma   90.00
#
_symmetry.space_group_name_H-M   'P 1'
#
loop_
_entity.id
_entity.type
_entity.pdbx_description
1 polymer ?
#
loop_
_entity_poly.entity_id
_entity_poly.type
_entity_poly.pdbx_seq_one_letter_code
_entity_poly.pdbx_strand_id
1 'polypeptide(L)'
;MKSLLEYKNLIMSTGLIPTIVCMILCIFFSDAYVLYACSLAGLLYVLYRLAKPPIYRPNLVLLHATLALVVCSVIKLISGDSLIPDRTVPIILEIIILSFSLFYLIEPIVYNKIFSFFNYKISILNCWSTRIIAIFSGIHLFILCIIYLLFNPLSYPVLYILTHILPPLIYIISIAINYILVKSIGTSYQRMPFLRIAPICNGKIYVLPRNTHSEEPGKLDIPMEDYIYACKTDTDKYAKEIEKKYSRYIDGNTLPRFSLKHIISSSKGASSKTVLLYILPLDNENQIHFEGGKFVSPEEIEADEHNYSSFLKEEIEHLDVVAQMWKEFK
;
A
#
# COMPACT_ATOMS: atom_id res chain seq x y z
N MET A 1 23.79 0.25 5.47
CA MET A 1 22.92 0.60 4.32
C MET A 1 21.76 -0.38 4.27
N LYS A 2 20.56 0.04 4.70
CA LYS A 2 19.34 -0.76 4.51
C LYS A 2 19.07 -0.89 3.00
N SER A 3 18.95 -2.13 2.52
CA SER A 3 18.97 -2.43 1.08
C SER A 3 17.61 -2.18 0.43
N LEU A 4 17.61 -1.98 -0.89
CA LEU A 4 16.41 -1.85 -1.73
C LEU A 4 15.41 -3.02 -1.55
N LEU A 5 15.89 -4.16 -1.01
CA LEU A 5 15.11 -5.35 -0.70
C LEU A 5 14.11 -5.15 0.44
N GLU A 6 14.43 -4.30 1.44
CA GLU A 6 13.57 -4.04 2.61
C GLU A 6 12.29 -3.28 2.19
N TYR A 7 12.38 -2.41 1.19
CA TYR A 7 11.26 -1.60 0.68
C TYR A 7 10.60 -2.16 -0.58
N LYS A 8 11.07 -3.28 -1.12
CA LYS A 8 10.61 -3.83 -2.41
C LYS A 8 9.10 -4.02 -2.48
N ASN A 9 8.47 -4.41 -1.37
CA ASN A 9 7.02 -4.62 -1.30
C ASN A 9 6.21 -3.32 -1.13
N LEU A 10 6.87 -2.18 -0.91
CA LEU A 10 6.26 -0.85 -0.73
C LEU A 10 6.39 0.00 -2.00
N ILE A 11 7.42 -0.23 -2.82
CA ILE A 11 7.64 0.51 -4.07
C ILE A 11 6.70 -0.03 -5.15
N MET A 12 5.50 0.54 -5.26
CA MET A 12 4.47 0.06 -6.20
C MET A 12 4.91 0.20 -7.66
N SER A 13 5.69 1.23 -8.01
CA SER A 13 6.23 1.44 -9.36
C SER A 13 7.09 0.28 -9.89
N THR A 14 7.60 -0.62 -9.04
CA THR A 14 8.26 -1.88 -9.48
C THR A 14 7.33 -2.77 -10.31
N GLY A 15 6.02 -2.52 -10.28
CA GLY A 15 5.05 -3.13 -11.18
C GLY A 15 5.30 -2.84 -12.66
N LEU A 16 6.06 -1.78 -13.00
CA LEU A 16 6.43 -1.45 -14.38
C LEU A 16 7.53 -2.34 -14.96
N ILE A 17 8.22 -3.15 -14.14
CA ILE A 17 9.39 -3.94 -14.59
C ILE A 17 9.08 -4.80 -15.82
N PRO A 18 7.99 -5.58 -15.90
CA PRO A 18 7.67 -6.37 -17.10
C PRO A 18 7.53 -5.49 -18.35
N THR A 19 6.92 -4.32 -18.23
CA THR A 19 6.76 -3.37 -19.35
C THR A 19 8.09 -2.71 -19.74
N ILE A 20 8.92 -2.30 -18.77
CA ILE A 20 10.25 -1.73 -19.06
C ILE A 20 11.11 -2.75 -19.80
N VAL A 21 11.10 -4.02 -19.34
CA VAL A 21 11.80 -5.11 -20.02
C VAL A 21 11.26 -5.29 -21.44
N CYS A 22 9.94 -5.26 -21.63
CA CYS A 22 9.32 -5.31 -22.96
C CYS A 22 9.83 -4.17 -23.86
N MET A 23 9.77 -2.92 -23.38
CA MET A 23 10.21 -1.73 -24.13
C MET A 23 11.68 -1.82 -24.55
N ILE A 24 12.56 -2.24 -23.64
CA ILE A 24 13.99 -2.38 -23.92
C ILE A 24 14.25 -3.52 -24.90
N LEU A 25 13.58 -4.67 -24.74
CA LEU A 25 13.77 -5.79 -25.65
C LEU A 25 13.23 -5.52 -27.06
N CYS A 26 12.16 -4.71 -27.20
CA CYS A 26 11.65 -4.27 -28.51
C CYS A 26 12.65 -3.38 -29.28
N ILE A 27 13.70 -2.86 -28.63
CA ILE A 27 14.80 -2.19 -29.34
C ILE A 27 15.60 -3.19 -30.17
N PHE A 28 15.82 -4.40 -29.65
CA PHE A 28 16.74 -5.37 -30.24
C PHE A 28 16.02 -6.50 -31.00
N PHE A 29 14.80 -6.83 -30.60
CA PHE A 29 14.04 -7.96 -31.11
C PHE A 29 12.72 -7.51 -31.73
N SER A 30 12.05 -8.41 -32.45
CA SER A 30 10.72 -8.14 -33.03
C SER A 30 9.68 -7.96 -31.93
N ASP A 31 8.86 -6.92 -32.09
CA ASP A 31 7.88 -6.49 -31.09
C ASP A 31 6.90 -7.59 -30.73
N ALA A 32 6.43 -8.38 -31.70
CA ALA A 32 5.42 -9.41 -31.48
C ALA A 32 5.88 -10.46 -30.45
N TYR A 33 7.05 -11.06 -30.65
CA TYR A 33 7.56 -12.11 -29.76
C TYR A 33 7.87 -11.58 -28.36
N VAL A 34 8.46 -10.38 -28.28
CA VAL A 34 8.76 -9.74 -26.99
C VAL A 34 7.48 -9.43 -26.23
N LEU A 35 6.51 -8.84 -26.92
CA LEU A 35 5.24 -8.44 -26.33
C LEU A 35 4.45 -9.65 -25.79
N TYR A 36 4.41 -10.76 -26.53
CA TYR A 36 3.77 -11.99 -26.06
C TYR A 36 4.48 -12.59 -24.84
N ALA A 37 5.81 -12.66 -24.88
CA ALA A 37 6.61 -13.19 -23.76
C ALA A 37 6.45 -12.33 -22.50
N CYS A 38 6.54 -11.00 -22.63
CA CYS A 38 6.39 -10.09 -21.50
C CYS A 38 4.94 -10.05 -20.96
N SER A 39 3.94 -10.24 -21.81
CA SER A 39 2.54 -10.36 -21.37
C SER A 39 2.31 -11.62 -20.53
N LEU A 40 2.84 -12.75 -20.98
CA LEU A 40 2.80 -13.99 -20.21
C LEU A 40 3.55 -13.84 -18.87
N ALA A 41 4.74 -13.26 -18.88
CA ALA A 41 5.51 -13.00 -17.67
C ALA A 41 4.77 -12.06 -16.69
N GLY A 42 4.13 -11.01 -17.21
CA GLY A 42 3.30 -10.09 -16.42
C GLY A 42 2.11 -10.79 -15.77
N LEU A 43 1.37 -11.60 -16.53
CA LEU A 43 0.26 -12.40 -16.03
C LEU A 43 0.70 -13.37 -14.93
N LEU A 44 1.78 -14.12 -15.16
CA LEU A 44 2.34 -15.03 -14.15
C LEU A 44 2.77 -14.28 -12.89
N TYR A 45 3.33 -13.06 -13.03
CA TYR A 45 3.72 -12.25 -11.88
C TYR A 45 2.52 -11.72 -11.09
N VAL A 46 1.44 -11.31 -11.76
CA VAL A 46 0.17 -10.95 -11.11
C VAL A 46 -0.40 -12.16 -10.37
N LEU A 47 -0.48 -13.33 -11.00
CA LEU A 47 -0.99 -14.56 -10.37
C LEU A 47 -0.15 -14.98 -9.16
N TYR A 48 1.18 -14.92 -9.28
CA TYR A 48 2.09 -15.18 -8.16
C TYR A 48 1.83 -14.26 -6.97
N ARG A 49 1.55 -12.97 -7.23
CA ARG A 49 1.24 -11.98 -6.18
C ARG A 49 -0.15 -12.20 -5.56
N LEU A 50 -1.11 -12.69 -6.33
CA LEU A 50 -2.45 -13.04 -5.85
C LEU A 50 -2.47 -14.31 -4.99
N ALA A 51 -1.60 -15.28 -5.29
CA ALA A 51 -1.48 -16.52 -4.50
C ALA A 51 -0.79 -16.32 -3.13
N LYS A 52 -0.23 -15.13 -2.88
CA LYS A 52 0.39 -14.78 -1.59
C LYS A 52 -0.67 -14.27 -0.60
N PRO A 53 -0.48 -14.48 0.72
CA PRO A 53 -1.45 -14.09 1.74
C PRO A 53 -1.78 -12.58 1.70
N PRO A 54 -2.98 -12.17 2.17
CA PRO A 54 -3.56 -10.82 2.02
C PRO A 54 -2.76 -9.68 2.67
N ILE A 55 -1.65 -10.00 3.36
CA ILE A 55 -0.68 -9.06 3.90
C ILE A 55 0.10 -8.37 2.78
N TYR A 56 0.27 -9.03 1.62
CA TYR A 56 0.90 -8.39 0.46
C TYR A 56 -0.04 -7.36 -0.14
N ARG A 57 0.34 -6.09 0.02
CA ARG A 57 -0.37 -4.98 -0.62
C ARG A 57 -0.41 -5.21 -2.12
N PRO A 58 -1.59 -5.09 -2.71
CA PRO A 58 -1.75 -5.48 -4.08
C PRO A 58 -1.23 -4.31 -4.94
N ASN A 59 -0.39 -4.63 -5.92
CA ASN A 59 0.34 -3.65 -6.74
C ASN A 59 -0.50 -3.24 -7.96
N LEU A 60 -1.16 -2.09 -7.88
CA LEU A 60 -2.07 -1.61 -8.92
C LEU A 60 -1.30 -1.26 -10.21
N VAL A 61 -0.09 -0.73 -10.05
CA VAL A 61 0.77 -0.39 -11.18
C VAL A 61 1.15 -1.63 -11.98
N LEU A 62 1.45 -2.74 -11.29
CA LEU A 62 1.70 -4.03 -11.96
C LEU A 62 0.50 -4.48 -12.77
N LEU A 63 -0.71 -4.27 -12.26
CA LEU A 63 -1.93 -4.62 -12.99
C LEU A 63 -2.13 -3.72 -14.21
N HIS A 64 -1.98 -2.40 -14.11
CA HIS A 64 -2.08 -1.50 -15.27
C HIS A 64 -1.05 -1.86 -16.35
N ALA A 65 0.20 -2.10 -15.93
CA ALA A 65 1.29 -2.52 -16.79
C ALA A 65 0.99 -3.84 -17.51
N THR A 66 0.47 -4.83 -16.78
CA THR A 66 0.11 -6.14 -17.33
C THR A 66 -1.10 -6.05 -18.26
N LEU A 67 -2.12 -5.28 -17.90
CA LEU A 67 -3.28 -5.04 -18.77
C LEU A 67 -2.87 -4.35 -20.07
N ALA A 68 -1.97 -3.37 -20.02
CA ALA A 68 -1.46 -2.71 -21.22
C ALA A 68 -0.72 -3.70 -22.13
N LEU A 69 0.14 -4.56 -21.56
CA LEU A 69 0.84 -5.62 -22.30
C LEU A 69 -0.13 -6.61 -22.96
N VAL A 70 -1.15 -7.07 -22.22
CA VAL A 70 -2.16 -8.00 -22.72
C VAL A 70 -3.00 -7.35 -23.83
N VAL A 71 -3.47 -6.11 -23.64
CA VAL A 71 -4.24 -5.38 -24.65
C VAL A 71 -3.42 -5.22 -25.94
N CYS A 72 -2.16 -4.77 -25.84
CA CYS A 72 -1.27 -4.68 -26.99
C CYS A 72 -1.06 -6.03 -27.66
N SER A 73 -0.85 -7.11 -26.88
CA SER A 73 -0.65 -8.46 -27.42
C SER A 73 -1.86 -8.93 -28.21
N VAL A 74 -3.06 -8.76 -27.66
CA VAL A 74 -4.31 -9.19 -28.31
C VAL A 74 -4.52 -8.39 -29.59
N ILE A 75 -4.31 -7.08 -29.56
CA ILE A 75 -4.42 -6.24 -30.76
C ILE A 75 -3.42 -6.70 -31.82
N LYS A 76 -2.13 -6.81 -31.50
CA LYS A 76 -1.08 -7.21 -32.45
C LYS A 76 -1.30 -8.64 -32.99
N LEU A 77 -1.83 -9.55 -32.17
CA LEU A 77 -2.17 -10.92 -32.61
C LEU A 77 -3.31 -10.94 -33.63
N ILE A 78 -4.36 -10.14 -33.42
CA ILE A 78 -5.54 -10.12 -34.30
C ILE A 78 -5.27 -9.29 -35.55
N SER A 79 -4.62 -8.13 -35.40
CA SER A 79 -4.48 -7.14 -36.47
C SER A 79 -3.17 -7.26 -37.25
N GLY A 80 -2.22 -8.07 -36.79
CA GLY A 80 -0.83 -7.97 -37.22
C GLY A 80 -0.31 -6.55 -37.00
N ASP A 81 0.45 -6.02 -37.97
CA ASP A 81 1.05 -4.68 -37.92
C ASP A 81 0.12 -3.55 -38.38
N SER A 82 -1.17 -3.82 -38.62
CA SER A 82 -2.10 -2.79 -39.11
C SER A 82 -2.48 -1.73 -38.05
N LEU A 83 -2.75 -2.15 -36.81
CA LEU A 83 -3.11 -1.23 -35.71
C LEU A 83 -1.91 -0.88 -34.81
N ILE A 84 -0.99 -1.83 -34.59
CA ILE A 84 0.25 -1.62 -33.85
C ILE A 84 1.40 -1.93 -34.81
N PRO A 85 1.88 -0.94 -35.58
CA PRO A 85 3.01 -1.13 -36.47
C PRO A 85 4.24 -1.60 -35.73
N ASP A 86 5.09 -2.35 -36.42
CA ASP A 86 6.35 -2.80 -35.84
C ASP A 86 7.21 -1.60 -35.42
N ARG A 87 7.91 -1.75 -34.29
CA ARG A 87 8.72 -0.74 -33.61
C ARG A 87 7.94 0.38 -32.91
N THR A 88 6.60 0.29 -32.82
CA THR A 88 5.81 1.31 -32.08
C THR A 88 5.40 0.88 -30.67
N VAL A 89 5.70 -0.35 -30.26
CA VAL A 89 5.25 -0.90 -28.97
C VAL A 89 5.63 -0.03 -27.76
N PRO A 90 6.85 0.54 -27.64
CA PRO A 90 7.19 1.34 -26.47
C PRO A 90 6.29 2.57 -26.27
N ILE A 91 6.04 3.34 -27.32
CA ILE A 91 5.17 4.52 -27.23
C ILE A 91 3.70 4.15 -27.03
N ILE A 92 3.23 3.07 -27.65
CA ILE A 92 1.85 2.58 -27.47
C ILE A 92 1.61 2.10 -26.02
N LEU A 93 2.55 1.35 -25.45
CA LEU A 93 2.49 0.94 -24.04
C LEU A 93 2.49 2.14 -23.10
N GLU A 94 3.25 3.19 -23.42
CA GLU A 94 3.23 4.43 -22.64
C GLU A 94 1.84 5.07 -22.64
N ILE A 95 1.22 5.23 -23.81
CA ILE A 95 -0.12 5.82 -23.97
C ILE A 95 -1.19 5.02 -23.20
N ILE A 96 -1.17 3.69 -23.28
CA ILE A 96 -2.18 2.85 -22.62
C ILE A 96 -2.00 2.88 -21.10
N ILE A 97 -0.76 2.81 -20.61
CA ILE A 97 -0.49 2.89 -19.16
C ILE A 97 -0.88 4.27 -18.60
N LEU A 98 -0.60 5.35 -19.34
CA LEU A 98 -1.07 6.69 -18.96
C LEU A 98 -2.61 6.72 -18.89
N SER A 99 -3.29 6.12 -19.87
CA SER A 99 -4.76 6.08 -19.92
C SER A 99 -5.35 5.37 -18.69
N PHE A 100 -4.83 4.20 -18.31
CA PHE A 100 -5.24 3.52 -17.08
C PHE A 100 -4.90 4.33 -15.82
N SER A 101 -3.75 5.00 -15.81
CA SER A 101 -3.31 5.83 -14.68
C SER A 101 -4.21 7.04 -14.49
N LEU A 102 -4.58 7.74 -15.56
CA LEU A 102 -5.51 8.87 -15.52
C LEU A 102 -6.91 8.43 -15.13
N PHE A 103 -7.41 7.33 -15.68
CA PHE A 103 -8.72 6.79 -15.30
C PHE A 103 -8.80 6.49 -13.80
N TYR A 104 -7.75 5.91 -13.23
CA TYR A 104 -7.65 5.69 -11.79
C TYR A 104 -7.65 6.99 -10.96
N LEU A 105 -6.99 8.04 -11.44
CA LEU A 105 -6.89 9.31 -10.72
C LEU A 105 -8.16 10.16 -10.80
N ILE A 106 -8.89 10.08 -11.91
CA ILE A 106 -10.14 10.84 -12.14
C ILE A 106 -11.32 10.15 -11.45
N GLU A 107 -11.45 8.83 -11.58
CA GLU A 107 -12.60 8.06 -11.09
C GLU A 107 -12.22 7.02 -10.01
N PRO A 108 -11.73 7.45 -8.83
CA PRO A 108 -11.29 6.53 -7.79
C PRO A 108 -12.45 5.71 -7.19
N ILE A 109 -13.70 6.22 -7.24
CA ILE A 109 -14.89 5.51 -6.73
C ILE A 109 -15.19 4.29 -7.60
N VAL A 110 -15.16 4.46 -8.92
CA VAL A 110 -15.38 3.38 -9.89
C VAL A 110 -14.29 2.32 -9.75
N TYR A 111 -13.02 2.74 -9.65
CA TYR A 111 -11.92 1.84 -9.36
C TYR A 111 -12.15 1.05 -8.08
N ASN A 112 -12.42 1.72 -6.95
CA ASN A 112 -12.64 1.04 -5.68
C ASN A 112 -13.79 0.00 -5.74
N LYS A 113 -14.84 0.26 -6.53
CA LYS A 113 -15.94 -0.68 -6.72
C LYS A 113 -15.57 -1.89 -7.60
N ILE A 114 -14.80 -1.67 -8.67
CA ILE A 114 -14.30 -2.77 -9.51
C ILE A 114 -13.33 -3.64 -8.71
N PHE A 115 -12.45 -3.03 -7.93
CA PHE A 115 -11.40 -3.71 -7.18
C PHE A 115 -11.89 -4.36 -5.89
N SER A 116 -12.98 -3.87 -5.29
CA SER A 116 -13.62 -4.55 -4.15
C SER A 116 -14.18 -5.92 -4.55
N PHE A 117 -14.62 -6.10 -5.80
CA PHE A 117 -15.01 -7.41 -6.34
C PHE A 117 -13.85 -8.43 -6.29
N PHE A 118 -12.62 -7.98 -6.47
CA PHE A 118 -11.41 -8.80 -6.43
C PHE A 118 -10.75 -8.86 -5.04
N ASN A 119 -11.45 -8.44 -3.97
CA ASN A 119 -10.91 -8.28 -2.62
C ASN A 119 -9.63 -7.42 -2.55
N TYR A 120 -9.48 -6.49 -3.50
CA TYR A 120 -8.25 -5.72 -3.69
C TYR A 120 -8.37 -4.37 -2.96
N LYS A 121 -7.62 -4.19 -1.87
CA LYS A 121 -7.57 -2.90 -1.15
C LYS A 121 -6.50 -2.00 -1.73
N ILE A 122 -6.92 -0.91 -2.36
CA ILE A 122 -6.02 0.06 -2.97
C ILE A 122 -5.29 0.85 -1.88
N SER A 123 -3.97 0.69 -1.82
CA SER A 123 -3.11 1.42 -0.88
C SER A 123 -2.84 2.85 -1.34
N ILE A 124 -2.58 3.76 -0.40
CA ILE A 124 -2.13 5.13 -0.71
C ILE A 124 -0.83 5.15 -1.54
N LEU A 125 0.03 4.13 -1.39
CA LEU A 125 1.26 4.00 -2.18
C LEU A 125 0.96 3.75 -3.66
N ASN A 126 -0.13 3.03 -3.98
CA ASN A 126 -0.58 2.88 -5.37
C ASN A 126 -1.02 4.24 -5.93
N CYS A 127 -1.72 5.05 -5.13
CA CYS A 127 -2.10 6.40 -5.55
C CYS A 127 -0.88 7.26 -5.88
N TRP A 128 0.11 7.27 -4.99
CA TRP A 128 1.31 8.09 -5.15
C TRP A 128 2.14 7.62 -6.34
N SER A 129 2.33 6.31 -6.48
CA SER A 129 3.04 5.76 -7.64
C SER A 129 2.34 6.06 -8.95
N THR A 130 1.01 5.96 -8.99
CA THR A 130 0.23 6.21 -10.21
C THR A 130 0.26 7.70 -10.59
N ARG A 131 0.25 8.62 -9.61
CA ARG A 131 0.45 10.06 -9.87
C ARG A 131 1.81 10.35 -10.49
N ILE A 132 2.89 9.77 -9.96
CA ILE A 132 4.24 9.93 -10.52
C ILE A 132 4.26 9.49 -11.99
N ILE A 133 3.72 8.29 -12.27
CA ILE A 133 3.65 7.74 -13.63
C ILE A 133 2.86 8.66 -14.56
N ALA A 134 1.68 9.12 -14.14
CA ALA A 134 0.83 9.99 -14.93
C ALA A 134 1.50 11.35 -15.23
N ILE A 135 2.22 11.93 -14.27
CA ILE A 135 2.95 13.19 -14.46
C ILE A 135 4.07 13.00 -15.49
N PHE A 136 4.96 12.03 -15.29
CA PHE A 136 6.12 11.88 -16.17
C PHE A 136 5.73 11.46 -17.59
N SER A 137 4.84 10.48 -17.71
CA SER A 137 4.35 10.05 -19.03
C SER A 137 3.49 11.14 -19.70
N GLY A 138 2.65 11.85 -18.94
CA GLY A 138 1.87 12.97 -19.45
C GLY A 138 2.74 14.10 -19.98
N ILE A 139 3.79 14.49 -19.25
CA ILE A 139 4.76 15.51 -19.69
C ILE A 139 5.46 15.06 -20.97
N HIS A 140 5.94 13.81 -21.03
CA HIS A 140 6.62 13.30 -22.21
C HIS A 140 5.73 13.30 -23.45
N LEU A 141 4.53 12.73 -23.35
CA LEU A 141 3.59 12.68 -24.48
C LEU A 141 3.11 14.07 -24.90
N PHE A 142 2.96 15.00 -23.96
CA PHE A 142 2.63 16.39 -24.25
C PHE A 142 3.76 17.10 -25.02
N ILE A 143 5.01 16.96 -24.57
CA ILE A 143 6.19 17.52 -25.26
C ILE A 143 6.35 16.87 -26.64
N LEU A 144 6.20 15.55 -26.74
CA LEU A 144 6.25 14.83 -28.00
C LEU A 144 5.21 15.36 -28.99
N CYS A 145 3.97 15.59 -28.53
CA CYS A 145 2.91 16.17 -29.34
C CYS A 145 3.27 17.57 -29.85
N ILE A 146 3.79 18.45 -28.99
CA ILE A 146 4.23 19.80 -29.37
C ILE A 146 5.36 19.73 -30.42
N ILE A 147 6.39 18.91 -30.17
CA ILE A 147 7.52 18.76 -31.08
C ILE A 147 7.05 18.24 -32.44
N TYR A 148 6.15 17.25 -32.44
CA TYR A 148 5.60 16.71 -33.67
C TYR A 148 4.79 17.76 -34.44
N LEU A 149 3.95 18.56 -33.78
CA LEU A 149 3.14 19.60 -34.44
C LEU A 149 3.99 20.74 -35.00
N LEU A 150 5.09 21.12 -34.34
CA LEU A 150 5.91 22.26 -34.74
C LEU A 150 6.99 21.92 -35.78
N PHE A 151 7.48 20.67 -35.79
CA PHE A 151 8.69 20.29 -36.56
C PHE A 151 8.46 19.09 -37.50
N ASN A 152 7.21 18.84 -37.93
CA ASN A 152 6.91 17.76 -38.88
C ASN A 152 7.45 18.10 -40.30
N PRO A 153 8.21 17.20 -40.97
CA PRO A 153 8.66 15.88 -40.53
C PRO A 153 9.91 15.90 -39.65
N LEU A 154 9.85 15.13 -38.55
CA LEU A 154 10.99 14.91 -37.66
C LEU A 154 12.02 13.99 -38.33
N SER A 155 13.31 14.25 -38.06
CA SER A 155 14.37 13.35 -38.50
C SER A 155 14.27 12.00 -37.79
N TYR A 156 14.64 10.92 -38.49
CA TYR A 156 14.58 9.56 -37.96
C TYR A 156 15.28 9.40 -36.59
N PRO A 157 16.50 9.93 -36.35
CA PRO A 157 17.15 9.81 -35.05
C PRO A 157 16.37 10.48 -33.91
N VAL A 158 15.75 11.63 -34.17
CA VAL A 158 14.97 12.36 -33.17
C VAL A 158 13.68 11.60 -32.86
N LEU A 159 12.96 11.14 -33.89
CA LEU A 159 11.76 10.34 -33.73
C LEU A 159 12.06 9.05 -32.96
N TYR A 160 13.16 8.37 -33.29
CA TYR A 160 13.60 7.14 -32.63
C TYR A 160 13.87 7.36 -31.14
N ILE A 161 14.62 8.41 -30.77
CA ILE A 161 14.87 8.75 -29.36
C ILE A 161 13.56 9.01 -28.61
N LEU A 162 12.67 9.80 -29.20
CA LEU A 162 11.40 10.19 -28.58
C LEU A 162 10.43 9.02 -28.39
N THR A 163 10.42 8.06 -29.31
CA THR A 163 9.40 6.99 -29.31
C THR A 163 9.90 5.64 -28.81
N HIS A 164 11.22 5.42 -28.73
CA HIS A 164 11.81 4.13 -28.34
C HIS A 164 12.68 4.23 -27.08
N ILE A 165 13.45 5.30 -26.94
CA ILE A 165 14.44 5.44 -25.86
C ILE A 165 13.83 6.14 -24.64
N LEU A 166 13.08 7.23 -24.84
CA LEU A 166 12.48 7.97 -23.74
C LEU A 166 11.38 7.22 -22.96
N PRO A 167 10.47 6.45 -23.59
CA PRO A 167 9.43 5.72 -22.87
C PRO A 167 9.96 4.82 -21.72
N PRO A 168 10.94 3.91 -21.93
CA PRO A 168 11.48 3.12 -20.82
C PRO A 168 12.23 3.97 -19.79
N LEU A 169 12.93 5.03 -20.20
CA LEU A 169 13.65 5.92 -19.28
C LEU A 169 12.71 6.64 -18.30
N ILE A 170 11.56 7.10 -18.78
CA ILE A 170 10.52 7.73 -17.97
C ILE A 170 10.04 6.80 -16.85
N TYR A 171 9.87 5.52 -17.16
CA TYR A 171 9.45 4.54 -16.17
C TYR A 171 10.57 4.13 -15.21
N ILE A 172 11.82 4.09 -15.66
CA ILE A 172 12.98 3.92 -14.77
C ILE A 172 13.07 5.11 -13.78
N ILE A 173 12.90 6.33 -14.27
CA ILE A 173 12.89 7.55 -13.43
C ILE A 173 11.70 7.52 -12.45
N SER A 174 10.53 7.08 -12.92
CA SER A 174 9.34 6.91 -12.08
C SER A 174 9.59 5.94 -10.92
N ILE A 175 10.30 4.83 -11.17
CA ILE A 175 10.71 3.89 -10.11
C ILE A 175 11.67 4.55 -9.12
N ALA A 176 12.69 5.25 -9.62
CA ALA A 176 13.68 5.91 -8.78
C ALA A 176 13.05 6.97 -7.85
N ILE A 177 12.15 7.81 -8.38
CA ILE A 177 11.45 8.83 -7.60
C ILE A 177 10.48 8.20 -6.62
N ASN A 178 9.73 7.17 -7.02
CA ASN A 178 8.85 6.46 -6.10
C ASN A 178 9.64 5.79 -4.96
N TYR A 179 10.83 5.26 -5.24
CA TYR A 179 11.74 4.76 -4.20
C TYR A 179 12.21 5.85 -3.24
N ILE A 180 12.69 6.99 -3.75
CA ILE A 180 13.12 8.13 -2.91
C ILE A 180 11.96 8.60 -2.03
N LEU A 181 10.75 8.69 -2.58
CA LEU A 181 9.55 9.10 -1.87
C LEU A 181 9.16 8.10 -0.78
N VAL A 182 9.12 6.80 -1.09
CA VAL A 182 8.86 5.73 -0.10
C VAL A 182 9.95 5.70 0.96
N LYS A 183 11.21 5.95 0.63
CA LYS A 183 12.31 6.01 1.60
C LYS A 183 12.22 7.23 2.50
N SER A 184 11.97 8.41 1.93
CA SER A 184 11.81 9.68 2.67
C SER A 184 10.61 9.63 3.60
N ILE A 185 9.48 9.10 3.11
CA ILE A 185 8.35 8.82 3.97
C ILE A 185 8.71 7.73 4.95
N GLY A 186 9.37 6.63 4.56
CA GLY A 186 9.77 5.53 5.44
C GLY A 186 10.57 5.99 6.66
N THR A 187 11.45 6.98 6.47
CA THR A 187 12.15 7.66 7.57
C THR A 187 11.23 8.53 8.44
N SER A 188 10.16 9.10 7.88
CA SER A 188 9.07 9.75 8.63
C SER A 188 7.99 8.78 9.14
N TYR A 189 7.92 7.57 8.60
CA TYR A 189 6.90 6.56 8.84
C TYR A 189 7.11 5.93 10.21
N GLN A 190 8.39 5.81 10.58
CA GLN A 190 8.86 5.61 11.93
C GLN A 190 8.37 6.66 12.94
N ARG A 191 7.95 7.85 12.50
CA ARG A 191 7.39 8.94 13.31
C ARG A 191 5.88 9.14 13.11
N MET A 192 5.21 8.29 12.31
CA MET A 192 3.82 8.49 11.93
C MET A 192 2.89 8.12 13.10
N PRO A 193 1.84 8.90 13.36
CA PRO A 193 0.96 8.63 14.48
C PRO A 193 0.23 7.30 14.29
N PHE A 194 0.19 6.55 15.38
CA PHE A 194 -0.31 5.20 15.46
C PHE A 194 -1.61 5.19 16.27
N LEU A 195 -2.69 4.65 15.71
CA LEU A 195 -3.98 4.60 16.40
C LEU A 195 -4.17 3.21 17.00
N ARG A 196 -4.39 3.14 18.32
CA ARG A 196 -4.71 1.90 19.04
C ARG A 196 -6.06 2.04 19.71
N ILE A 197 -6.86 0.98 19.68
CA ILE A 197 -8.13 0.90 20.40
C ILE A 197 -7.99 -0.23 21.43
N ALA A 198 -7.87 0.13 22.71
CA ALA A 198 -7.77 -0.82 23.81
C ALA A 198 -9.17 -1.21 24.31
N PRO A 199 -9.61 -2.47 24.17
CA PRO A 199 -10.85 -2.90 24.81
C PRO A 199 -10.63 -3.02 26.32
N ILE A 200 -11.46 -2.35 27.10
CA ILE A 200 -11.32 -2.28 28.57
C ILE A 200 -12.62 -2.73 29.24
N CYS A 201 -12.48 -3.62 30.21
CA CYS A 201 -13.58 -4.07 31.06
C CYS A 201 -13.09 -4.14 32.51
N ASN A 202 -13.76 -3.46 33.44
CA ASN A 202 -13.46 -3.49 34.88
C ASN A 202 -11.99 -3.22 35.25
N GLY A 203 -11.33 -2.29 34.55
CA GLY A 203 -9.92 -1.96 34.77
C GLY A 203 -8.93 -2.97 34.17
N LYS A 204 -9.41 -4.00 33.46
CA LYS A 204 -8.58 -4.95 32.71
C LYS A 204 -8.55 -4.61 31.23
N ILE A 205 -7.44 -4.94 30.60
CA ILE A 205 -7.18 -4.70 29.17
C ILE A 205 -7.32 -6.02 28.43
N TYR A 206 -8.04 -6.00 27.30
CA TYR A 206 -8.12 -7.18 26.44
C TYR A 206 -6.90 -7.29 25.52
N VAL A 207 -6.22 -8.43 25.59
CA VAL A 207 -5.03 -8.73 24.78
C VAL A 207 -5.26 -9.97 23.92
N LEU A 208 -4.59 -10.01 22.78
CA LEU A 208 -4.64 -11.09 21.81
C LEU A 208 -3.22 -11.44 21.31
N PRO A 209 -2.91 -12.71 21.01
CA PRO A 209 -1.64 -13.07 20.39
C PRO A 209 -1.50 -12.36 19.03
N ARG A 210 -0.37 -11.67 18.84
CA ARG A 210 -0.08 -11.00 17.57
C ARG A 210 0.08 -12.04 16.46
N ASN A 211 -0.46 -11.72 15.29
CA ASN A 211 -0.44 -12.61 14.12
C ASN A 211 0.99 -13.04 13.75
N THR A 212 1.13 -14.19 13.08
CA THR A 212 2.42 -14.75 12.62
C THR A 212 3.29 -13.81 11.78
N HIS A 213 2.72 -12.74 11.26
CA HIS A 213 3.36 -11.79 10.35
C HIS A 213 3.57 -10.38 10.94
N SER A 214 3.30 -10.17 12.24
CA SER A 214 3.54 -8.91 12.93
C SER A 214 4.98 -8.80 13.47
N GLU A 215 5.36 -7.61 13.97
CA GLU A 215 6.46 -7.51 14.94
C GLU A 215 6.11 -8.38 16.16
N GLU A 216 7.10 -9.13 16.67
CA GLU A 216 6.98 -10.07 17.80
C GLU A 216 5.78 -11.04 17.72
N PRO A 217 5.74 -11.95 16.73
CA PRO A 217 4.64 -12.91 16.56
C PRO A 217 4.38 -13.76 17.81
N GLY A 218 3.09 -13.98 18.11
CA GLY A 218 2.65 -14.81 19.23
C GLY A 218 2.69 -14.12 20.60
N LYS A 219 3.36 -12.97 20.75
CA LYS A 219 3.25 -12.16 21.97
C LYS A 219 1.84 -11.58 22.10
N LEU A 220 1.37 -11.44 23.33
CA LEU A 220 0.09 -10.81 23.64
C LEU A 220 0.18 -9.29 23.52
N ASP A 221 -0.80 -8.68 22.85
CA ASP A 221 -0.89 -7.24 22.63
C ASP A 221 -2.35 -6.79 22.37
N ILE A 222 -2.61 -5.49 22.34
CA ILE A 222 -3.92 -4.93 21.99
C ILE A 222 -4.29 -5.32 20.53
N PRO A 223 -5.50 -5.86 20.29
CA PRO A 223 -5.86 -6.44 19.00
C PRO A 223 -6.18 -5.43 17.88
N MET A 224 -6.54 -4.19 18.23
CA MET A 224 -7.05 -3.18 17.29
C MET A 224 -6.05 -2.05 17.13
N GLU A 225 -5.23 -2.16 16.09
CA GLU A 225 -4.19 -1.17 15.79
C GLU A 225 -4.14 -0.86 14.28
N ASP A 226 -3.92 0.39 13.91
CA ASP A 226 -3.63 0.78 12.53
C ASP A 226 -2.78 2.05 12.48
N TYR A 227 -1.97 2.17 11.43
CA TYR A 227 -1.24 3.42 11.19
C TYR A 227 -2.20 4.46 10.58
N ILE A 228 -2.02 5.74 10.92
CA ILE A 228 -2.80 6.82 10.30
C ILE A 228 -2.11 7.23 8.99
N TYR A 229 -2.52 6.61 7.88
CA TYR A 229 -1.89 6.79 6.56
C TYR A 229 -2.27 8.07 5.80
N ALA A 230 -3.35 8.73 6.20
CA ALA A 230 -3.92 9.84 5.46
C ALA A 230 -4.04 11.06 6.37
N CYS A 231 -4.11 12.26 5.77
CA CYS A 231 -4.79 13.40 6.38
C CYS A 231 -6.28 13.07 6.57
N LYS A 232 -6.61 12.04 7.35
CA LYS A 232 -7.94 11.92 7.94
C LYS A 232 -7.97 12.99 9.02
N THR A 233 -8.60 14.10 8.69
CA THR A 233 -8.83 15.21 9.62
C THR A 233 -9.71 14.79 10.79
N ASP A 234 -10.47 13.70 10.64
CA ASP A 234 -11.33 13.12 11.67
C ASP A 234 -10.81 11.75 12.13
N THR A 235 -10.08 11.76 13.25
CA THR A 235 -9.52 10.56 13.89
C THR A 235 -10.60 9.69 14.54
N ASP A 236 -11.73 10.25 14.96
CA ASP A 236 -12.84 9.52 15.56
C ASP A 236 -13.57 8.67 14.53
N LYS A 237 -13.81 9.25 13.34
CA LYS A 237 -14.32 8.47 12.20
C LYS A 237 -13.38 7.32 11.85
N TYR A 238 -12.07 7.55 11.92
CA TYR A 238 -11.11 6.49 11.62
C TYR A 238 -11.08 5.40 12.69
N ALA A 239 -11.16 5.74 13.97
CA ALA A 239 -11.28 4.77 15.05
C ALA A 239 -12.52 3.87 14.87
N LYS A 240 -13.67 4.46 14.52
CA LYS A 240 -14.89 3.69 14.18
C LYS A 240 -14.71 2.76 12.98
N GLU A 241 -13.97 3.19 11.96
CA GLU A 241 -13.67 2.33 10.81
C GLU A 241 -12.77 1.15 11.19
N ILE A 242 -11.86 1.32 12.15
CA ILE A 242 -11.01 0.24 12.67
C ILE A 242 -11.85 -0.74 13.49
N GLU A 243 -12.60 -0.25 14.48
CA GLU A 243 -13.51 -1.07 15.31
C GLU A 243 -14.47 -1.89 14.43
N LYS A 244 -15.07 -1.27 13.40
CA LYS A 244 -16.00 -1.97 12.49
C LYS A 244 -15.40 -3.20 11.80
N LYS A 245 -14.07 -3.26 11.61
CA LYS A 245 -13.39 -4.47 11.06
C LYS A 245 -13.52 -5.68 12.00
N TYR A 246 -13.74 -5.42 13.28
CA TYR A 246 -13.81 -6.40 14.37
C TYR A 246 -15.23 -6.59 14.91
N SER A 247 -16.23 -5.87 14.39
CA SER A 247 -17.66 -5.95 14.77
C SER A 247 -18.27 -7.36 14.80
N ARG A 248 -17.68 -8.35 14.11
CA ARG A 248 -18.12 -9.75 14.18
C ARG A 248 -17.74 -10.47 15.46
N TYR A 249 -16.78 -9.92 16.20
CA TYR A 249 -16.24 -10.48 17.44
C TYR A 249 -16.61 -9.61 18.64
N ILE A 250 -17.36 -8.53 18.43
CA ILE A 250 -17.77 -7.59 19.47
C ILE A 250 -19.30 -7.55 19.51
N ASP A 251 -19.86 -7.86 20.66
CA ASP A 251 -21.30 -7.80 20.89
C ASP A 251 -21.73 -6.49 21.54
N GLY A 252 -22.89 -5.99 21.09
CA GLY A 252 -23.49 -4.75 21.56
C GLY A 252 -23.11 -3.52 20.74
N ASN A 253 -23.62 -2.36 21.14
CA ASN A 253 -23.39 -1.08 20.46
C ASN A 253 -22.34 -0.26 21.21
N THR A 254 -21.11 -0.77 21.24
CA THR A 254 -19.97 -0.08 21.83
C THR A 254 -19.28 0.78 20.78
N LEU A 255 -18.73 1.92 21.19
CA LEU A 255 -18.05 2.85 20.29
C LEU A 255 -16.68 3.21 20.86
N PRO A 256 -15.63 3.27 20.02
CA PRO A 256 -14.32 3.70 20.45
C PRO A 256 -14.36 5.17 20.89
N ARG A 257 -13.75 5.46 22.03
CA ARG A 257 -13.65 6.81 22.60
C ARG A 257 -12.19 7.23 22.67
N PHE A 258 -11.90 8.44 22.24
CA PHE A 258 -10.55 8.99 22.41
C PHE A 258 -10.23 9.08 23.90
N SER A 259 -9.03 8.67 24.28
CA SER A 259 -8.57 8.73 25.66
C SER A 259 -7.39 9.68 25.80
N LEU A 260 -6.24 9.35 25.21
CA LEU A 260 -5.06 10.20 25.30
C LEU A 260 -4.16 10.08 24.07
N LYS A 261 -3.30 11.08 23.91
CA LYS A 261 -2.23 11.11 22.90
C LYS A 261 -0.89 11.15 23.62
N HIS A 262 -0.02 10.20 23.34
CA HIS A 262 1.29 10.09 23.99
C HIS A 262 2.39 9.72 23.00
N ILE A 263 3.63 9.67 23.48
CA ILE A 263 4.80 9.35 22.66
C ILE A 263 5.58 8.23 23.35
N ILE A 264 5.73 7.10 22.66
CA ILE A 264 6.56 6.01 23.10
C ILE A 264 7.94 6.12 22.43
N SER A 265 8.99 6.05 23.25
CA SER A 265 10.37 6.06 22.79
C SER A 265 10.90 4.63 22.82
N SER A 266 11.20 4.05 21.65
CA SER A 266 11.74 2.69 21.64
C SER A 266 13.14 2.66 22.26
N SER A 267 13.31 1.81 23.26
CA SER A 267 14.57 1.56 23.98
C SER A 267 15.76 1.16 23.08
N LYS A 268 15.52 0.70 21.84
CA LYS A 268 16.54 0.23 20.88
C LYS A 268 16.98 1.28 19.84
N GLY A 269 16.90 2.58 20.17
CA GLY A 269 17.43 3.66 19.33
C GLY A 269 16.65 3.93 18.04
N ALA A 270 15.43 3.41 17.93
CA ALA A 270 14.51 3.71 16.83
C ALA A 270 13.49 4.77 17.28
N SER A 271 13.42 5.86 16.52
CA SER A 271 12.31 6.83 16.42
C SER A 271 11.18 6.77 17.46
N SER A 272 10.93 7.90 18.13
CA SER A 272 9.71 8.13 18.90
C SER A 272 8.45 7.96 18.05
N LYS A 273 7.49 7.17 18.54
CA LYS A 273 6.18 6.93 17.92
C LYS A 273 5.12 7.71 18.67
N THR A 274 4.38 8.58 17.99
CA THR A 274 3.17 9.19 18.56
C THR A 274 2.04 8.18 18.55
N VAL A 275 1.39 7.95 19.69
CA VAL A 275 0.24 7.05 19.82
C VAL A 275 -1.01 7.88 20.12
N LEU A 276 -2.08 7.60 19.38
CA LEU A 276 -3.45 8.06 19.64
C LEU A 276 -4.20 6.87 20.23
N LEU A 277 -4.36 6.89 21.55
CA LEU A 277 -5.01 5.82 22.29
C LEU A 277 -6.50 6.11 22.39
N TYR A 278 -7.27 5.19 21.85
CA TYR A 278 -8.70 5.08 22.02
C TYR A 278 -9.00 3.91 22.96
N ILE A 279 -10.11 3.98 23.67
CA ILE A 279 -10.66 2.86 24.44
C ILE A 279 -11.93 2.36 23.77
N LEU A 280 -12.13 1.04 23.81
CA LEU A 280 -13.41 0.43 23.55
C LEU A 280 -13.99 -0.03 24.89
N PRO A 281 -14.91 0.75 25.49
CA PRO A 281 -15.45 0.42 26.79
C PRO A 281 -16.42 -0.75 26.68
N LEU A 282 -16.18 -1.80 27.46
CA LEU A 282 -17.01 -3.00 27.52
C LEU A 282 -17.67 -3.12 28.90
N ASP A 283 -18.95 -3.49 28.92
CA ASP A 283 -19.80 -3.79 30.07
C ASP A 283 -19.60 -5.19 30.63
N ASN A 284 -19.28 -6.14 29.77
CA ASN A 284 -19.01 -7.51 30.16
C ASN A 284 -17.78 -8.03 29.40
N GLU A 285 -16.98 -8.87 30.06
CA GLU A 285 -15.87 -9.57 29.42
C GLU A 285 -16.36 -10.46 28.24
N ASN A 286 -17.61 -10.91 28.30
CA ASN A 286 -18.27 -11.65 27.23
C ASN A 286 -18.74 -10.78 26.05
N GLN A 287 -18.38 -9.50 25.97
CA GLN A 287 -18.70 -8.72 24.77
C GLN A 287 -17.65 -8.84 23.68
N ILE A 288 -16.53 -9.53 23.94
CA ILE A 288 -15.44 -9.66 22.99
C ILE A 288 -14.95 -11.11 22.94
N HIS A 289 -14.89 -11.68 21.75
CA HIS A 289 -14.73 -13.12 21.56
C HIS A 289 -13.70 -13.47 20.49
N PHE A 290 -12.43 -13.18 20.75
CA PHE A 290 -11.34 -13.66 19.92
C PHE A 290 -10.76 -14.97 20.44
N GLU A 291 -10.41 -15.87 19.53
CA GLU A 291 -9.70 -17.10 19.86
C GLU A 291 -8.31 -16.77 20.43
N GLY A 292 -8.02 -17.24 21.64
CA GLY A 292 -6.77 -16.97 22.35
C GLY A 292 -6.68 -15.60 23.02
N GLY A 293 -7.73 -14.78 22.98
CA GLY A 293 -7.78 -13.50 23.66
C GLY A 293 -8.16 -13.61 25.14
N LYS A 294 -7.66 -12.69 25.96
CA LYS A 294 -7.96 -12.65 27.41
C LYS A 294 -7.93 -11.23 27.97
N PHE A 295 -8.65 -11.01 29.05
CA PHE A 295 -8.51 -9.81 29.88
C PHE A 295 -7.38 -10.00 30.88
N VAL A 296 -6.51 -9.01 30.99
CA VAL A 296 -5.36 -9.01 31.90
C VAL A 296 -5.30 -7.67 32.64
N SER A 297 -4.83 -7.69 33.87
CA SER A 297 -4.59 -6.46 34.61
C SER A 297 -3.23 -5.85 34.23
N PRO A 298 -3.05 -4.53 34.42
CA PRO A 298 -1.75 -3.90 34.19
C PRO A 298 -0.61 -4.53 35.01
N GLU A 299 -0.89 -4.91 36.26
CA GLU A 299 0.08 -5.56 37.15
C GLU A 299 0.50 -6.95 36.65
N GLU A 300 -0.43 -7.71 36.04
CA GLU A 300 -0.12 -8.99 35.40
C GLU A 300 0.81 -8.81 34.18
N ILE A 301 0.67 -7.70 33.45
CA ILE A 301 1.52 -7.40 32.29
C ILE A 301 2.93 -7.01 32.74
N GLU A 302 3.04 -6.22 33.81
CA GLU A 302 4.32 -5.81 34.39
C GLU A 302 5.10 -6.98 35.00
N ALA A 303 4.40 -7.88 35.70
CA ALA A 303 5.01 -9.03 36.35
C ALA A 303 5.51 -10.10 35.35
N ASP A 304 4.97 -10.15 34.14
CA ASP A 304 5.32 -11.15 33.14
C ASP A 304 6.37 -10.62 32.16
N GLU A 305 7.60 -11.10 32.28
CA GLU A 305 8.72 -10.67 31.44
C GLU A 305 8.60 -11.10 29.97
N HIS A 306 7.88 -12.17 29.66
CA HIS A 306 8.07 -12.90 28.40
C HIS A 306 6.83 -13.01 27.51
N ASN A 307 5.60 -12.94 28.00
CA ASN A 307 4.45 -13.26 27.14
C ASN A 307 3.90 -12.05 26.38
N TYR A 308 4.22 -10.83 26.81
CA TYR A 308 3.70 -9.59 26.22
C TYR A 308 4.68 -8.95 25.23
N SER A 309 4.15 -8.17 24.28
CA SER A 309 4.99 -7.44 23.33
C SER A 309 5.78 -6.35 24.05
N SER A 310 6.98 -6.06 23.55
CA SER A 310 7.81 -4.95 24.05
C SER A 310 7.06 -3.62 23.98
N PHE A 311 6.24 -3.45 22.94
CA PHE A 311 5.42 -2.25 22.75
C PHE A 311 4.32 -2.12 23.82
N LEU A 312 3.60 -3.20 24.14
CA LEU A 312 2.58 -3.17 25.19
C LEU A 312 3.18 -2.80 26.55
N LYS A 313 4.38 -3.32 26.84
CA LYS A 313 5.12 -3.01 28.07
C LYS A 313 5.56 -1.57 28.15
N GLU A 314 6.06 -1.00 27.06
CA GLU A 314 6.42 0.42 27.00
C GLU A 314 5.18 1.34 27.10
N GLU A 315 3.97 0.82 26.81
CA GLU A 315 2.69 1.56 26.89
C GLU A 315 1.94 1.36 28.22
N ILE A 316 2.38 0.46 29.11
CA ILE A 316 1.55 -0.05 30.21
C ILE A 316 1.12 1.02 31.21
N GLU A 317 2.00 1.95 31.56
CA GLU A 317 1.69 3.06 32.47
C GLU A 317 0.54 3.93 31.94
N HIS A 318 0.51 4.17 30.62
CA HIS A 318 -0.56 4.94 30.00
C HIS A 318 -1.88 4.14 29.99
N LEU A 319 -1.81 2.83 29.77
CA LEU A 319 -2.98 1.96 29.76
C LEU A 319 -3.58 1.78 31.16
N ASP A 320 -2.75 1.69 32.20
CA ASP A 320 -3.24 1.61 33.58
C ASP A 320 -4.03 2.86 33.96
N VAL A 321 -3.46 4.05 33.73
CA VAL A 321 -4.16 5.33 33.98
C VAL A 321 -5.53 5.33 33.30
N VAL A 322 -5.59 4.93 32.03
CA VAL A 322 -6.82 4.92 31.25
C VAL A 322 -7.81 3.86 31.75
N ALA A 323 -7.32 2.68 32.14
CA ALA A 323 -8.15 1.60 32.67
C ALA A 323 -8.74 1.96 34.04
N GLN A 324 -7.97 2.57 34.94
CA GLN A 324 -8.46 3.04 36.24
C GLN A 324 -9.46 4.17 36.08
N MET A 325 -9.16 5.17 35.23
CA MET A 325 -10.12 6.24 34.93
C MET A 325 -11.45 5.65 34.46
N TRP A 326 -11.44 4.72 33.50
CA TRP A 326 -12.67 4.15 32.99
C TRP A 326 -13.42 3.27 34.00
N LYS A 327 -12.70 2.63 34.93
CA LYS A 327 -13.28 1.89 36.04
C LYS A 327 -14.06 2.79 37.00
N GLU A 328 -13.58 4.02 37.23
CA GLU A 328 -14.22 5.00 38.12
C GLU A 328 -15.39 5.75 37.47
N PHE A 329 -15.38 5.94 36.14
CA PHE A 329 -16.42 6.67 35.40
C PHE A 329 -17.65 5.84 35.01
N LYS A 330 -17.69 4.56 35.39
CA LYS A 330 -18.80 3.63 35.15
C LYS A 330 -19.79 3.58 36.32
#